data_AF-A0A8J2HY75-F1
#
_entry.id   AF-A0A8J2HY75-F1
#
_cell.length_a   1.000
_cell.length_b   1.000
_cell.length_c   1.000
_cell.angle_alpha   90.00
_cell.angle_beta   90.00
_cell.angle_gamma   90.00
#
_symmetry.space_group_name_H-M   'P 1'
#
loop_
_entity.id
_entity.type
_entity.pdbx_description
1 polymer ?
#
loop_
_entity_poly.entity_id
_entity_poly.type
_entity_poly.pdbx_seq_one_letter_code
_entity_poly.pdbx_strand_id
1 'polypeptide(L)'
;MLAELQQISGMQSQVQRSLKRRQTGVTESGKYCAENQRHNLIAAAAPVASGALSTNSEAQKTGVKNMPQPIAAENAGLKGDNALQLKKRKPRPTKAGRARKKAEAATAEVPSIKTTPLAASPSRASSIKPTLSQSNQGKEISSDPAPTQQTRYLPKALSWKTSWMFRDTIGLPIRAIEAKSLEPDRTEVSSECGFETLCSYNWQNDGAIYVPGAPPRWNPPALPITLAQDTGRQFIDQNASRVPTFPFEPAFAALAVMKPNTLLDEVDIIVNRNSLRKLLDFSAGKKLDAFCMGLHMIGKTLVINRKERNAQQIIHGSSNAGYGHSFEKTFTEPDDEMGNSSSHHRVIRYHIGPLDCVVRFEVDAYYDDPDAVLDSESRHPTEETIGVVTNALAQLNMVDSPPTQSKSRKPAANKPTRVVEKGVFVDPSKLAEIKAKKLARLNEALPQLWFGRTPYFMNGNHDKGKVHSVDINHAKSGFPRWEEANQDRLRKMVSLLTEIKSVTQGLQNRAGVLVHDEKGGPLKVYVMRNNPGVLPNEIIQKHWSIG
;
A
#
# COMPACT_ATOMS: atom_id res chain seq x y z
N MET A 1 31.20 6.10 -42.95
CA MET A 1 30.56 5.04 -43.76
C MET A 1 30.63 3.63 -43.14
N LEU A 2 31.75 2.88 -43.19
CA LEU A 2 31.79 1.49 -42.66
C LEU A 2 31.56 1.39 -41.13
N ALA A 3 32.06 2.36 -40.36
CA ALA A 3 31.85 2.40 -38.90
C ALA A 3 30.41 2.79 -38.50
N GLU A 4 29.73 3.65 -39.27
CA GLU A 4 28.34 4.06 -39.00
C GLU A 4 27.35 2.93 -39.31
N LEU A 5 27.60 2.12 -40.34
CA LEU A 5 26.78 0.96 -40.68
C LEU A 5 26.85 -0.14 -39.59
N GLN A 6 28.01 -0.33 -38.96
CA GLN A 6 28.14 -1.24 -37.81
C GLN A 6 27.40 -0.74 -36.56
N GLN A 7 27.36 0.58 -36.35
CA GLN A 7 26.66 1.17 -35.20
C GLN A 7 25.13 1.06 -35.35
N ILE A 8 24.60 1.26 -36.56
CA ILE A 8 23.17 1.09 -36.88
C ILE A 8 22.73 -0.38 -36.76
N SER A 9 23.55 -1.32 -37.23
CA SER A 9 23.29 -2.77 -37.11
C SER A 9 23.28 -3.23 -35.64
N GLY A 10 24.16 -2.67 -34.80
CA GLY A 10 24.17 -2.89 -33.36
C GLY A 10 22.90 -2.40 -32.67
N MET A 11 22.41 -1.21 -33.04
CA MET A 11 21.16 -0.65 -32.52
C MET A 11 19.93 -1.46 -32.95
N GLN A 12 19.85 -1.89 -34.22
CA GLN A 12 18.75 -2.73 -34.69
C GLN A 12 18.73 -4.11 -34.00
N SER A 13 19.91 -4.70 -33.75
CA SER A 13 20.03 -5.94 -33.00
C SER A 13 19.61 -5.80 -31.53
N GLN A 14 19.89 -4.66 -30.88
CA GLN A 14 19.39 -4.38 -29.53
C GLN A 14 17.88 -4.16 -29.48
N VAL A 15 17.32 -3.45 -30.47
CA VAL A 15 15.87 -3.23 -30.58
C VAL A 15 15.13 -4.55 -30.83
N GLN A 16 15.65 -5.42 -31.70
CA GLN A 16 15.06 -6.74 -31.92
C GLN A 16 15.17 -7.67 -30.71
N ARG A 17 16.27 -7.63 -29.95
CA ARG A 17 16.38 -8.38 -28.68
C ARG A 17 15.41 -7.84 -27.61
N SER A 18 15.17 -6.53 -27.59
CA SER A 18 14.17 -5.90 -26.72
C SER A 18 12.74 -6.30 -27.08
N LEU A 19 12.40 -6.28 -28.38
CA LEU A 19 11.11 -6.72 -28.90
C LEU A 19 10.87 -8.22 -28.68
N LYS A 20 11.90 -9.06 -28.85
CA LYS A 20 11.81 -10.50 -28.61
C LYS A 20 11.67 -10.84 -27.12
N ARG A 21 12.33 -10.08 -26.23
CA ARG A 21 12.12 -10.17 -24.77
C ARG A 21 10.69 -9.75 -24.37
N ARG A 22 10.14 -8.69 -24.98
CA ARG A 22 8.73 -8.30 -24.81
C ARG A 22 7.79 -9.42 -25.25
N GLN A 23 8.02 -10.07 -26.39
CA GLN A 23 7.18 -11.19 -26.84
C GLN A 23 7.24 -12.42 -25.93
N THR A 24 8.39 -12.73 -25.31
CA THR A 24 8.52 -13.88 -24.39
C THR A 24 8.04 -13.59 -22.96
N GLY A 25 8.07 -12.34 -22.49
CA GLY A 25 7.51 -11.95 -21.19
C GLY A 25 5.97 -11.82 -21.18
N VAL A 26 5.40 -11.54 -22.36
CA VAL A 26 3.94 -11.44 -22.58
C VAL A 26 3.23 -12.80 -22.49
N THR A 27 3.92 -13.93 -22.67
CA THR A 27 3.25 -15.25 -22.68
C THR A 27 2.93 -15.81 -21.30
N GLU A 28 3.70 -15.50 -20.25
CA GLU A 28 3.37 -15.89 -18.87
C GLU A 28 2.44 -14.88 -18.19
N SER A 29 2.75 -13.58 -18.31
CA SER A 29 1.86 -12.51 -17.82
C SER A 29 0.48 -12.57 -18.49
N GLY A 30 0.43 -12.89 -19.78
CA GLY A 30 -0.80 -13.11 -20.54
C GLY A 30 -1.66 -14.28 -20.02
N LYS A 31 -1.05 -15.35 -19.49
CA LYS A 31 -1.80 -16.46 -18.86
C LYS A 31 -2.51 -16.00 -17.59
N TYR A 32 -1.80 -15.30 -16.70
CA TYR A 32 -2.39 -14.75 -15.47
C TYR A 32 -3.44 -13.67 -15.77
N CYS A 33 -3.20 -12.81 -16.77
CA CYS A 33 -4.18 -11.84 -17.25
C CYS A 33 -5.45 -12.52 -17.77
N ALA A 34 -5.32 -13.59 -18.56
CA ALA A 34 -6.46 -14.34 -19.08
C ALA A 34 -7.24 -15.05 -17.96
N GLU A 35 -6.55 -15.55 -16.94
CA GLU A 35 -7.16 -16.17 -15.75
C GLU A 35 -7.91 -15.13 -14.90
N ASN A 36 -7.32 -13.96 -14.66
CA ASN A 36 -7.98 -12.86 -13.94
C ASN A 36 -9.22 -12.34 -14.68
N GLN A 37 -9.14 -12.20 -16.01
CA GLN A 37 -10.29 -11.84 -16.84
C GLN A 37 -11.38 -12.91 -16.81
N ARG A 38 -11.02 -14.20 -16.83
CA ARG A 38 -11.97 -15.31 -16.68
C ARG A 38 -12.64 -15.31 -15.31
N HIS A 39 -11.91 -15.09 -14.23
CA HIS A 39 -12.49 -15.00 -12.88
C HIS A 39 -13.45 -13.82 -12.74
N ASN A 40 -13.10 -12.65 -13.31
CA ASN A 40 -14.02 -11.50 -13.36
C ASN A 40 -15.29 -11.80 -14.19
N LEU A 41 -15.15 -12.52 -15.31
CA LEU A 41 -16.29 -12.93 -16.15
C LEU A 41 -17.17 -14.00 -15.49
N ILE A 42 -16.59 -14.96 -14.76
CA ILE A 42 -17.32 -16.02 -14.04
C ILE A 42 -18.02 -15.45 -12.81
N ALA A 43 -17.40 -14.49 -12.09
CA ALA A 43 -18.05 -13.79 -10.99
C ALA A 43 -19.28 -12.97 -11.44
N ALA A 44 -19.28 -12.49 -12.69
CA ALA A 44 -20.42 -11.83 -13.32
C ALA A 44 -21.49 -12.81 -13.85
N ALA A 45 -21.21 -14.12 -13.89
CA ALA A 45 -22.08 -15.14 -14.46
C ALA A 45 -22.32 -16.28 -13.46
N ALA A 46 -23.13 -16.04 -12.42
CA ALA A 46 -23.77 -17.12 -11.66
C ALA A 46 -25.14 -17.48 -12.30
N PRO A 47 -25.50 -18.77 -12.46
CA PRO A 47 -26.60 -19.16 -13.33
C PRO A 47 -27.95 -19.08 -12.61
N VAL A 48 -28.92 -18.42 -13.24
CA VAL A 48 -30.35 -18.67 -12.96
C VAL A 48 -30.77 -19.86 -13.81
N ALA A 49 -31.07 -20.98 -13.17
CA ALA A 49 -31.69 -22.12 -13.81
C ALA A 49 -33.19 -21.85 -13.98
N SER A 50 -33.69 -21.86 -15.22
CA SER A 50 -34.95 -22.52 -15.59
C SER A 50 -35.20 -22.49 -17.10
N GLY A 51 -35.66 -23.63 -17.64
CA GLY A 51 -36.71 -23.64 -18.66
C GLY A 51 -36.28 -23.59 -20.12
N ALA A 52 -36.12 -24.77 -20.72
CA ALA A 52 -36.07 -24.97 -22.17
C ALA A 52 -37.36 -24.49 -22.86
N LEU A 53 -37.24 -23.89 -24.05
CA LEU A 53 -38.11 -24.10 -25.21
C LEU A 53 -37.48 -23.48 -26.46
N SER A 54 -37.30 -24.31 -27.48
CA SER A 54 -36.83 -23.94 -28.82
C SER A 54 -37.88 -23.14 -29.59
N THR A 55 -37.44 -22.19 -30.41
CA THR A 55 -37.85 -22.10 -31.83
C THR A 55 -36.86 -21.25 -32.63
N ASN A 56 -36.50 -21.76 -33.81
CA ASN A 56 -35.76 -21.07 -34.87
C ASN A 56 -36.53 -19.85 -35.41
N SER A 57 -35.83 -18.80 -35.84
CA SER A 57 -36.08 -18.19 -37.16
C SER A 57 -34.91 -17.34 -37.65
N GLU A 58 -34.81 -17.32 -38.96
CA GLU A 58 -33.70 -16.90 -39.82
C GLU A 58 -33.34 -15.41 -39.83
N ALA A 59 -32.15 -15.20 -40.40
CA ALA A 59 -31.53 -13.94 -40.75
C ALA A 59 -32.32 -13.11 -41.77
N GLN A 60 -32.13 -11.78 -41.72
CA GLN A 60 -32.13 -10.96 -42.93
C GLN A 60 -31.15 -9.79 -42.82
N LYS A 61 -30.24 -9.75 -43.81
CA LYS A 61 -29.33 -8.66 -44.14
C LYS A 61 -30.11 -7.53 -44.79
N THR A 62 -29.84 -6.29 -44.39
CA THR A 62 -29.90 -5.13 -45.30
C THR A 62 -28.82 -4.15 -44.90
N GLY A 63 -27.84 -3.97 -45.80
CA GLY A 63 -26.87 -2.88 -45.72
C GLY A 63 -27.38 -1.64 -46.43
N VAL A 64 -26.93 -0.46 -46.01
CA VAL A 64 -26.88 0.74 -46.84
C VAL A 64 -25.63 1.54 -46.46
N LYS A 65 -24.82 1.83 -47.49
CA LYS A 65 -23.67 2.73 -47.51
C LYS A 65 -24.13 4.17 -47.26
N ASN A 66 -23.28 5.02 -46.66
CA ASN A 66 -22.97 6.34 -47.20
C ASN A 66 -21.81 7.01 -46.45
N MET A 67 -20.73 7.27 -47.19
CA MET A 67 -19.74 8.31 -46.93
C MET A 67 -20.24 9.62 -47.57
N PRO A 68 -19.84 10.79 -47.02
CA PRO A 68 -18.86 11.58 -47.78
C PRO A 68 -17.85 12.38 -46.93
N GLN A 69 -16.62 12.44 -47.45
CA GLN A 69 -15.67 13.56 -47.40
C GLN A 69 -15.47 13.99 -48.89
N PRO A 70 -14.79 15.09 -49.29
CA PRO A 70 -13.94 16.03 -48.52
C PRO A 70 -14.14 17.52 -48.90
N ILE A 71 -13.59 18.49 -48.15
CA ILE A 71 -13.10 19.77 -48.72
C ILE A 71 -11.90 20.31 -47.93
N ALA A 72 -10.83 20.64 -48.64
CA ALA A 72 -9.65 21.37 -48.17
C ALA A 72 -9.70 22.84 -48.63
N ALA A 73 -9.15 23.77 -47.84
CA ALA A 73 -8.62 25.05 -48.35
C ALA A 73 -7.66 25.72 -47.35
N GLU A 74 -6.62 26.33 -47.91
CA GLU A 74 -5.44 26.96 -47.34
C GLU A 74 -5.58 28.48 -47.09
N ASN A 75 -4.72 28.99 -46.20
CA ASN A 75 -3.97 30.28 -46.17
C ASN A 75 -4.64 31.67 -46.24
N ALA A 76 -4.35 32.48 -45.21
CA ALA A 76 -3.75 33.85 -45.20
C ALA A 76 -4.01 34.46 -43.80
N GLY A 77 -3.08 34.97 -43.00
CA GLY A 77 -1.92 35.81 -43.28
C GLY A 77 -2.31 37.29 -43.18
N LEU A 78 -2.02 37.97 -42.06
CA LEU A 78 -1.74 39.42 -42.01
C LEU A 78 -1.18 39.86 -40.63
N LYS A 79 -0.23 40.81 -40.72
CA LYS A 79 0.69 41.36 -39.72
C LYS A 79 0.05 42.45 -38.83
N GLY A 80 0.69 42.74 -37.70
CA GLY A 80 0.52 43.98 -36.96
C GLY A 80 1.49 44.13 -35.79
N ASP A 81 2.58 44.87 -36.02
CA ASP A 81 3.64 45.19 -35.06
C ASP A 81 3.15 46.10 -33.91
N ASN A 82 3.72 45.91 -32.70
CA ASN A 82 4.21 47.03 -31.90
C ASN A 82 5.17 46.57 -30.81
N ALA A 83 6.43 47.01 -30.95
CA ALA A 83 7.53 46.79 -30.02
C ALA A 83 7.68 48.01 -29.09
N LEU A 84 7.78 47.78 -27.77
CA LEU A 84 8.39 48.73 -26.83
C LEU A 84 9.11 48.00 -25.68
N GLN A 85 10.44 47.95 -25.85
CA GLN A 85 11.53 48.05 -24.86
C GLN A 85 11.72 47.00 -23.73
N LEU A 86 12.84 46.29 -23.89
CA LEU A 86 13.49 45.35 -22.98
C LEU A 86 14.20 46.08 -21.81
N LYS A 87 13.83 45.79 -20.56
CA LYS A 87 14.67 46.09 -19.37
C LYS A 87 15.49 44.85 -18.99
N LYS A 88 16.80 44.91 -19.27
CA LYS A 88 17.82 43.95 -18.80
C LYS A 88 17.82 43.87 -17.27
N ARG A 89 17.56 42.67 -16.70
CA ARG A 89 17.86 42.36 -15.29
C ARG A 89 19.04 41.39 -15.22
N LYS A 90 20.03 41.76 -14.40
CA LYS A 90 21.30 41.05 -14.17
C LYS A 90 21.06 39.62 -13.62
N PRO A 91 21.91 38.63 -13.97
CA PRO A 91 21.80 37.27 -13.46
C PRO A 91 22.18 37.17 -11.98
N ARG A 92 21.44 36.37 -11.20
CA ARG A 92 21.70 36.07 -9.78
C ARG A 92 22.44 34.72 -9.67
N PRO A 93 23.44 34.56 -8.77
CA PRO A 93 24.47 33.54 -8.90
C PRO A 93 24.01 32.11 -8.55
N THR A 94 24.69 31.14 -9.16
CA THR A 94 24.50 29.69 -8.97
C THR A 94 25.06 29.18 -7.64
N LYS A 95 24.53 28.03 -7.19
CA LYS A 95 24.80 27.36 -5.89
C LYS A 95 26.28 26.98 -5.62
N ALA A 96 27.20 27.17 -6.56
CA ALA A 96 28.64 26.87 -6.37
C ALA A 96 29.42 28.01 -5.69
N GLY A 97 28.89 29.23 -5.63
CA GLY A 97 29.57 30.40 -5.04
C GLY A 97 29.47 30.57 -3.52
N ARG A 98 28.64 29.76 -2.83
CA ARG A 98 28.36 29.92 -1.38
C ARG A 98 29.18 28.99 -0.49
N ALA A 99 29.91 28.03 -1.07
CA ALA A 99 30.77 27.09 -0.34
C ALA A 99 32.20 27.61 -0.09
N ARG A 100 32.63 28.70 -0.75
CA ARG A 100 33.97 29.28 -0.58
C ARG A 100 34.08 30.38 0.49
N LYS A 101 32.98 30.80 1.12
CA LYS A 101 32.97 31.91 2.11
C LYS A 101 32.74 31.46 3.56
N LYS A 102 32.84 30.17 3.84
CA LYS A 102 32.68 29.60 5.20
C LYS A 102 33.86 28.73 5.66
N ALA A 103 34.97 28.74 4.92
CA ALA A 103 36.20 28.03 5.25
C ALA A 103 37.36 28.97 5.68
N GLU A 104 37.09 30.26 5.88
CA GLU A 104 38.08 31.28 6.29
C GLU A 104 37.88 31.80 7.73
N ALA A 105 37.12 31.08 8.56
CA ALA A 105 36.92 31.47 9.96
C ALA A 105 36.96 30.25 10.88
N ALA A 106 38.12 29.58 10.92
CA ALA A 106 38.56 28.74 12.05
C ALA A 106 39.97 28.20 11.74
N THR A 107 40.99 29.05 11.85
CA THR A 107 42.38 28.60 12.01
C THR A 107 42.76 28.92 13.45
N ALA A 108 42.79 27.89 14.29
CA ALA A 108 43.33 27.94 15.63
C ALA A 108 44.82 27.59 15.61
N GLU A 109 45.51 28.09 16.62
CA GLU A 109 46.94 28.09 16.87
C GLU A 109 47.62 26.71 16.83
N VAL A 110 48.92 26.75 16.53
CA VAL A 110 49.91 25.67 16.60
C VAL A 110 50.78 25.90 17.83
N PRO A 111 51.22 24.85 18.55
CA PRO A 111 52.66 24.53 18.59
C PRO A 111 52.87 23.00 18.50
N SER A 112 53.70 22.47 17.60
CA SER A 112 55.17 22.47 17.48
C SER A 112 55.73 21.07 17.74
N ILE A 113 56.64 20.69 16.86
CA ILE A 113 57.19 19.37 16.56
C ILE A 113 58.13 18.86 17.66
N LYS A 114 58.19 17.53 17.87
CA LYS A 114 59.46 16.79 18.07
C LYS A 114 59.37 15.33 17.60
N THR A 115 60.52 14.87 17.15
CA THR A 115 60.88 13.83 16.18
C THR A 115 61.07 12.41 16.75
N THR A 116 60.71 11.38 15.96
CA THR A 116 61.28 10.01 15.67
C THR A 116 62.28 9.31 16.63
N PRO A 117 62.59 7.97 16.51
CA PRO A 117 62.02 6.86 15.71
C PRO A 117 61.95 5.44 16.39
N LEU A 118 61.44 4.44 15.64
CA LEU A 118 61.73 2.96 15.57
C LEU A 118 61.82 2.09 16.86
N ALA A 119 61.09 0.96 16.89
CA ALA A 119 61.64 -0.42 16.78
C ALA A 119 60.66 -1.55 17.19
N ALA A 120 60.65 -2.61 16.37
CA ALA A 120 60.58 -4.06 16.64
C ALA A 120 59.59 -4.68 17.67
N SER A 121 58.80 -5.63 17.16
CA SER A 121 58.20 -6.78 17.87
C SER A 121 59.27 -7.66 18.57
N PRO A 122 58.94 -8.54 19.55
CA PRO A 122 58.37 -9.86 19.21
C PRO A 122 57.45 -10.52 20.29
N SER A 123 57.04 -11.73 19.94
CA SER A 123 56.13 -12.70 20.57
C SER A 123 56.65 -13.46 21.81
N ARG A 124 55.71 -13.97 22.64
CA ARG A 124 55.67 -15.30 23.33
C ARG A 124 54.54 -15.27 24.37
N ALA A 125 53.48 -16.09 24.29
CA ALA A 125 53.35 -17.54 24.50
C ALA A 125 53.33 -18.01 25.98
N SER A 126 52.26 -18.76 26.30
CA SER A 126 52.14 -19.86 27.29
C SER A 126 52.07 -19.53 28.79
N SER A 127 50.99 -19.96 29.45
CA SER A 127 51.07 -21.11 30.40
C SER A 127 49.68 -21.58 30.87
N ILE A 128 49.60 -22.88 31.16
CA ILE A 128 48.43 -23.74 31.35
C ILE A 128 48.55 -24.42 32.73
N LYS A 129 47.38 -24.73 33.35
CA LYS A 129 47.04 -25.81 34.35
C LYS A 129 47.41 -25.60 35.85
N PRO A 130 46.88 -26.43 36.80
CA PRO A 130 45.59 -27.16 36.86
C PRO A 130 44.93 -27.29 38.28
N THR A 131 43.72 -27.91 38.33
CA THR A 131 43.13 -28.80 39.39
C THR A 131 42.73 -28.18 40.76
N LEU A 132 41.77 -28.65 41.57
CA LEU A 132 41.17 -29.98 41.75
C LEU A 132 39.77 -29.87 42.43
N SER A 133 39.02 -30.97 42.37
CA SER A 133 37.64 -31.28 42.78
C SER A 133 37.30 -31.25 44.28
N GLN A 134 36.00 -31.13 44.63
CA GLN A 134 35.38 -31.95 45.68
C GLN A 134 33.86 -32.14 45.47
N SER A 135 33.43 -33.37 45.75
CA SER A 135 32.10 -33.97 45.63
C SER A 135 31.24 -33.77 46.87
N ASN A 136 29.91 -33.80 46.73
CA ASN A 136 29.03 -34.53 47.66
C ASN A 136 27.68 -34.88 47.02
N GLN A 137 27.33 -36.17 47.13
CA GLN A 137 25.98 -36.75 46.98
C GLN A 137 25.10 -36.26 48.15
N GLY A 138 23.77 -36.25 48.18
CA GLY A 138 22.69 -36.68 47.30
C GLY A 138 21.38 -36.54 48.11
N LYS A 139 20.23 -36.29 47.45
CA LYS A 139 18.89 -36.65 47.94
C LYS A 139 17.85 -36.43 46.84
N GLU A 140 17.30 -37.53 46.34
CA GLU A 140 16.10 -37.54 45.50
C GLU A 140 14.88 -37.05 46.28
N ILE A 141 14.14 -36.11 45.69
CA ILE A 141 12.73 -35.91 45.95
C ILE A 141 12.04 -35.73 44.59
N SER A 142 11.09 -36.63 44.34
CA SER A 142 10.13 -36.63 43.24
C SER A 142 9.26 -35.38 43.28
N SER A 143 9.14 -34.67 42.14
CA SER A 143 8.02 -33.78 41.85
C SER A 143 7.87 -33.57 40.34
N ASP A 144 6.65 -33.73 39.84
CA ASP A 144 6.21 -33.58 38.45
C ASP A 144 6.79 -32.36 37.70
N PRO A 145 6.95 -32.42 36.36
CA PRO A 145 7.49 -31.31 35.60
C PRO A 145 6.49 -30.16 35.53
N ALA A 146 6.83 -29.06 36.21
CA ALA A 146 6.22 -27.75 36.02
C ALA A 146 6.34 -27.30 34.55
N PRO A 147 5.36 -26.52 34.03
CA PRO A 147 5.35 -26.11 32.63
C PRO A 147 6.60 -25.27 32.34
N THR A 148 7.38 -25.73 31.36
CA THR A 148 8.63 -25.10 30.91
C THR A 148 8.37 -23.63 30.57
N GLN A 149 8.78 -22.71 31.44
CA GLN A 149 8.79 -21.29 31.13
C GLN A 149 9.78 -21.08 29.98
N GLN A 150 9.27 -20.97 28.75
CA GLN A 150 10.08 -20.57 27.61
C GLN A 150 10.71 -19.20 27.89
N THR A 151 12.00 -19.22 28.21
CA THR A 151 12.80 -18.05 28.54
C THR A 151 12.74 -17.02 27.42
N ARG A 152 12.44 -15.76 27.76
CA ARG A 152 12.53 -14.61 26.84
C ARG A 152 13.97 -14.51 26.33
N TYR A 153 14.23 -14.92 25.10
CA TYR A 153 15.47 -14.56 24.44
C TYR A 153 15.29 -13.18 23.80
N LEU A 154 15.75 -12.14 24.48
CA LEU A 154 15.89 -10.81 23.91
C LEU A 154 17.28 -10.72 23.24
N PRO A 155 17.39 -10.29 21.98
CA PRO A 155 18.68 -10.01 21.35
C PRO A 155 19.55 -9.11 22.26
N LYS A 156 20.85 -9.44 22.37
CA LYS A 156 21.78 -8.88 23.38
C LYS A 156 22.07 -7.37 23.27
N ALA A 157 21.46 -6.64 22.32
CA ALA A 157 21.63 -5.20 22.15
C ALA A 157 20.38 -4.52 21.55
N LEU A 158 19.19 -4.76 22.10
CA LEU A 158 17.98 -4.06 21.64
C LEU A 158 17.93 -2.62 22.13
N SER A 159 17.82 -1.68 21.18
CA SER A 159 17.38 -0.32 21.50
C SER A 159 16.02 -0.39 22.19
N TRP A 160 15.83 0.39 23.26
CA TRP A 160 14.54 0.51 23.94
C TRP A 160 13.41 0.86 22.96
N LYS A 161 13.73 1.56 21.85
CA LYS A 161 12.79 1.96 20.80
C LYS A 161 12.24 0.78 19.99
N THR A 162 12.99 -0.32 19.84
CA THR A 162 12.61 -1.50 19.05
C THR A 162 12.23 -2.70 19.91
N SER A 163 12.52 -2.67 21.22
CA SER A 163 12.19 -3.75 22.18
C SER A 163 10.74 -4.25 22.13
N TRP A 164 9.78 -3.36 21.82
CA TRP A 164 8.36 -3.72 21.74
C TRP A 164 8.04 -4.69 20.60
N MET A 165 8.85 -4.73 19.53
CA MET A 165 8.65 -5.61 18.37
C MET A 165 8.84 -7.09 18.71
N PHE A 166 9.56 -7.37 19.80
CA PHE A 166 9.93 -8.72 20.25
C PHE A 166 9.03 -9.25 21.37
N ARG A 167 7.98 -8.50 21.76
CA ARG A 167 7.09 -8.91 22.87
C ARG A 167 6.40 -10.24 22.62
N ASP A 168 5.99 -10.45 21.37
CA ASP A 168 5.25 -11.63 20.94
C ASP A 168 6.14 -12.65 20.23
N THR A 169 7.46 -12.55 20.34
CA THR A 169 8.39 -13.51 19.72
C THR A 169 8.90 -14.55 20.72
N ILE A 170 9.25 -15.73 20.20
CA ILE A 170 9.98 -16.78 20.92
C ILE A 170 11.34 -17.00 20.24
N GLY A 171 12.39 -17.14 21.05
CA GLY A 171 13.69 -17.65 20.62
C GLY A 171 14.47 -16.75 19.65
N LEU A 172 15.38 -17.38 18.92
CA LEU A 172 16.17 -16.78 17.85
C LEU A 172 15.35 -16.68 16.55
N PRO A 173 15.71 -15.79 15.61
CA PRO A 173 15.03 -15.75 14.32
C PRO A 173 15.23 -17.08 13.59
N ILE A 174 14.14 -17.64 13.07
CA ILE A 174 14.17 -18.88 12.26
C ILE A 174 14.73 -18.59 10.87
N ARG A 175 14.48 -17.38 10.36
CA ARG A 175 15.02 -16.92 9.09
C ARG A 175 15.48 -15.47 9.19
N ALA A 176 16.64 -15.19 8.59
CA ALA A 176 17.08 -13.84 8.29
C ALA A 176 17.20 -13.72 6.76
N ILE A 177 16.55 -12.71 6.19
CA ILE A 177 16.49 -12.44 4.76
C ILE A 177 17.25 -11.15 4.53
N GLU A 178 18.31 -11.17 3.72
CA GLU A 178 19.05 -9.97 3.37
C GLU A 178 18.51 -9.38 2.07
N ALA A 179 18.34 -8.06 2.01
CA ALA A 179 17.83 -7.42 0.78
C ALA A 179 18.70 -7.73 -0.45
N LYS A 180 20.02 -7.86 -0.24
CA LYS A 180 20.99 -8.18 -1.30
C LYS A 180 20.97 -9.65 -1.74
N SER A 181 20.34 -10.55 -0.98
CA SER A 181 20.21 -11.97 -1.36
C SER A 181 18.92 -12.24 -2.14
N LEU A 182 18.06 -11.24 -2.32
CA LEU A 182 16.83 -11.37 -3.08
C LEU A 182 17.15 -11.35 -4.58
N GLU A 183 16.90 -12.46 -5.24
CA GLU A 183 16.89 -12.54 -6.70
C GLU A 183 15.50 -12.20 -7.24
N PRO A 184 15.39 -11.48 -8.38
CA PRO A 184 14.11 -11.17 -8.96
C PRO A 184 13.40 -12.43 -9.45
N ASP A 185 12.10 -12.53 -9.16
CA ASP A 185 11.22 -13.52 -9.76
C ASP A 185 11.24 -13.43 -11.31
N ARG A 186 10.88 -14.53 -11.99
CA ARG A 186 10.88 -14.59 -13.45
C ARG A 186 9.67 -13.86 -14.05
N THR A 187 8.54 -13.85 -13.37
CA THR A 187 7.30 -13.24 -13.84
C THR A 187 7.34 -11.73 -13.67
N GLU A 188 7.04 -10.99 -14.74
CA GLU A 188 6.93 -9.53 -14.69
C GLU A 188 5.69 -9.10 -13.89
N VAL A 189 5.80 -7.97 -13.20
CA VAL A 189 4.71 -7.41 -12.40
C VAL A 189 4.03 -6.30 -13.19
N SER A 190 2.75 -6.47 -13.51
CA SER A 190 1.96 -5.50 -14.28
C SER A 190 0.61 -5.22 -13.62
N SER A 191 0.13 -3.98 -13.73
CA SER A 191 -1.23 -3.60 -13.33
C SER A 191 -2.26 -3.72 -14.47
N GLU A 192 -1.83 -4.08 -15.68
CA GLU A 192 -2.67 -4.16 -16.88
C GLU A 192 -3.80 -5.20 -16.77
N CYS A 193 -3.58 -6.29 -16.02
CA CYS A 193 -4.59 -7.33 -15.79
C CYS A 193 -5.80 -6.85 -14.95
N GLY A 194 -5.80 -5.59 -14.51
CA GLY A 194 -6.87 -5.00 -13.72
C GLY A 194 -6.87 -5.49 -12.28
N PHE A 195 -8.02 -5.31 -11.63
CA PHE A 195 -8.28 -5.72 -10.26
C PHE A 195 -9.78 -5.91 -10.07
N GLU A 196 -10.15 -6.69 -9.07
CA GLU A 196 -11.52 -6.81 -8.59
C GLU A 196 -11.68 -5.97 -7.33
N THR A 197 -12.77 -5.20 -7.20
CA THR A 197 -13.14 -4.61 -5.90
C THR A 197 -13.94 -5.63 -5.10
N LEU A 198 -13.45 -5.98 -3.91
CA LEU A 198 -14.11 -6.92 -3.02
C LEU A 198 -15.13 -6.22 -2.13
N CYS A 199 -14.71 -5.16 -1.44
CA CYS A 199 -15.59 -4.35 -0.61
C CYS A 199 -15.01 -2.95 -0.33
N SER A 200 -15.85 -2.09 0.24
CA SER A 200 -15.49 -0.79 0.77
C SER A 200 -16.30 -0.47 2.02
N TYR A 201 -15.76 0.43 2.86
CA TYR A 201 -16.47 0.88 4.06
C TYR A 201 -15.91 2.18 4.62
N ASN A 202 -16.74 2.93 5.35
CA ASN A 202 -16.29 4.05 6.16
C ASN A 202 -16.36 3.73 7.64
N TRP A 203 -15.36 4.16 8.41
CA TRP A 203 -15.44 4.16 9.86
C TRP A 203 -16.24 5.35 10.40
N GLN A 204 -17.23 5.10 11.23
CA GLN A 204 -17.98 6.13 11.96
C GLN A 204 -17.39 6.41 13.33
N ASN A 205 -17.53 7.62 13.87
CA ASN A 205 -16.93 7.97 15.17
C ASN A 205 -17.42 7.11 16.35
N ASP A 206 -18.61 6.50 16.24
CA ASP A 206 -19.23 5.64 17.25
C ASP A 206 -18.72 4.19 17.25
N GLY A 207 -17.85 3.81 16.31
CA GLY A 207 -17.33 2.45 16.19
C GLY A 207 -18.06 1.56 15.18
N ALA A 208 -19.09 2.05 14.48
CA ALA A 208 -19.72 1.33 13.37
C ALA A 208 -18.94 1.52 12.07
N ILE A 209 -19.25 0.67 11.08
CA ILE A 209 -18.87 0.89 9.69
C ILE A 209 -20.10 1.10 8.80
N TYR A 210 -19.98 2.01 7.84
CA TYR A 210 -20.96 2.17 6.76
C TYR A 210 -20.47 1.42 5.53
N VAL A 211 -21.35 0.64 4.90
CA VAL A 211 -21.03 -0.23 3.75
C VAL A 211 -22.05 0.04 2.62
N PRO A 212 -21.63 0.25 1.37
CA PRO A 212 -20.24 0.36 0.90
C PRO A 212 -19.52 1.60 1.44
N GLY A 213 -20.26 2.56 2.01
CA GLY A 213 -19.76 3.89 2.32
C GLY A 213 -19.30 4.64 1.07
N ALA A 214 -18.84 5.87 1.24
CA ALA A 214 -18.24 6.69 0.19
C ALA A 214 -17.05 7.51 0.75
N PRO A 215 -15.93 7.63 0.01
CA PRO A 215 -14.92 8.65 0.33
C PRO A 215 -15.52 10.04 0.07
N PRO A 216 -15.02 11.11 0.70
CA PRO A 216 -15.53 12.46 0.45
C PRO A 216 -15.18 12.93 -0.97
N ARG A 217 -16.03 13.78 -1.54
CA ARG A 217 -15.81 14.38 -2.86
C ARG A 217 -14.74 15.44 -2.78
N TRP A 218 -13.85 15.48 -3.77
CA TRP A 218 -12.94 16.60 -3.96
C TRP A 218 -13.73 17.88 -4.22
N ASN A 219 -13.59 18.87 -3.33
CA ASN A 219 -14.30 20.15 -3.40
C ASN A 219 -13.37 21.29 -2.91
N PRO A 220 -12.46 21.78 -3.75
CA PRO A 220 -11.46 22.77 -3.34
C PRO A 220 -12.08 24.16 -3.15
N PRO A 221 -11.75 24.89 -2.07
CA PRO A 221 -12.17 26.28 -1.90
C PRO A 221 -11.39 27.23 -2.82
N ALA A 222 -11.83 28.48 -2.90
CA ALA A 222 -11.08 29.55 -3.55
C ALA A 222 -9.70 29.75 -2.90
N LEU A 223 -8.67 29.91 -3.73
CA LEU A 223 -7.29 30.10 -3.31
C LEU A 223 -6.87 31.58 -3.41
N PRO A 224 -5.93 32.05 -2.56
CA PRO A 224 -5.24 31.30 -1.52
C PRO A 224 -6.08 31.11 -0.25
N ILE A 225 -5.86 30.01 0.46
CA ILE A 225 -6.46 29.74 1.79
C ILE A 225 -5.37 29.41 2.81
N THR A 226 -5.58 29.77 4.07
CA THR A 226 -4.67 29.43 5.17
C THR A 226 -5.29 28.33 6.01
N LEU A 227 -4.62 27.18 6.07
CA LEU A 227 -5.03 26.04 6.88
C LEU A 227 -4.59 26.19 8.34
N ALA A 228 -5.42 25.65 9.24
CA ALA A 228 -4.98 25.38 10.60
C ALA A 228 -3.90 24.30 10.61
N GLN A 229 -3.02 24.33 11.61
CA GLN A 229 -2.10 23.20 11.84
C GLN A 229 -2.87 21.98 12.33
N ASP A 230 -2.41 20.80 11.92
CA ASP A 230 -2.97 19.54 12.39
C ASP A 230 -2.79 19.43 13.91
N THR A 231 -3.86 19.08 14.61
CA THR A 231 -3.87 18.91 16.07
C THR A 231 -4.66 17.67 16.46
N GLY A 232 -4.48 17.23 17.71
CA GLY A 232 -5.30 16.19 18.31
C GLY A 232 -4.80 14.77 18.07
N ARG A 233 -5.69 13.81 18.33
CA ARG A 233 -5.40 12.38 18.17
C ARG A 233 -5.58 11.98 16.72
N GLN A 234 -4.54 11.43 16.12
CA GLN A 234 -4.54 10.87 14.77
C GLN A 234 -4.32 9.37 14.83
N PHE A 235 -4.94 8.64 13.91
CA PHE A 235 -4.74 7.19 13.81
C PHE A 235 -3.51 6.89 12.97
N ILE A 236 -2.61 6.05 13.49
CA ILE A 236 -1.53 5.44 12.69
C ILE A 236 -2.11 4.25 11.93
N ASP A 237 -2.95 3.45 12.60
CA ASP A 237 -3.73 2.37 12.03
C ASP A 237 -5.11 2.37 12.71
N GLN A 238 -6.11 2.93 12.01
CA GLN A 238 -7.44 3.10 12.60
C GLN A 238 -8.11 1.77 12.88
N ASN A 239 -7.92 0.78 12.00
CA ASN A 239 -8.48 -0.55 12.16
C ASN A 239 -7.88 -1.26 13.38
N ALA A 240 -6.55 -1.25 13.52
CA ALA A 240 -5.90 -1.82 14.71
C ALA A 240 -6.20 -1.02 15.99
N SER A 241 -6.55 0.26 15.89
CA SER A 241 -6.97 1.04 17.05
C SER A 241 -8.39 0.70 17.51
N ARG A 242 -9.30 0.39 16.58
CA ARG A 242 -10.72 0.13 16.87
C ARG A 242 -10.98 -1.36 17.15
N VAL A 243 -10.32 -2.24 16.41
CA VAL A 243 -10.40 -3.71 16.52
C VAL A 243 -8.97 -4.28 16.68
N PRO A 244 -8.34 -4.11 17.86
CA PRO A 244 -6.93 -4.45 18.07
C PRO A 244 -6.60 -5.94 17.94
N THR A 245 -7.55 -6.82 18.24
CA THR A 245 -7.36 -8.28 18.11
C THR A 245 -7.38 -8.72 16.66
N PHE A 246 -8.34 -8.21 15.86
CA PHE A 246 -8.55 -8.61 14.48
C PHE A 246 -8.65 -7.39 13.56
N PRO A 247 -7.53 -6.71 13.23
CA PRO A 247 -7.59 -5.49 12.45
C PRO A 247 -8.21 -5.65 11.06
N PHE A 248 -8.28 -6.86 10.50
CA PHE A 248 -8.93 -7.12 9.21
C PHE A 248 -10.43 -7.41 9.33
N GLU A 249 -10.96 -7.73 10.52
CA GLU A 249 -12.38 -8.09 10.71
C GLU A 249 -13.37 -7.10 10.07
N PRO A 250 -13.19 -5.76 10.15
CA PRO A 250 -14.09 -4.81 9.53
C PRO A 250 -14.19 -4.95 8.00
N ALA A 251 -13.08 -5.32 7.35
CA ALA A 251 -13.06 -5.57 5.91
C ALA A 251 -13.88 -6.81 5.55
N PHE A 252 -13.86 -7.84 6.41
CA PHE A 252 -14.64 -9.06 6.22
C PHE A 252 -16.12 -8.85 6.56
N ALA A 253 -16.43 -8.01 7.55
CA ALA A 253 -17.79 -7.58 7.82
C ALA A 253 -18.39 -6.83 6.60
N ALA A 254 -17.63 -5.94 5.97
CA ALA A 254 -18.04 -5.28 4.74
C ALA A 254 -18.12 -6.25 3.54
N LEU A 255 -17.19 -7.19 3.43
CA LEU A 255 -17.22 -8.24 2.40
C LEU A 255 -18.48 -9.10 2.50
N ALA A 256 -18.88 -9.45 3.72
CA ALA A 256 -20.07 -10.26 3.97
C ALA A 256 -21.38 -9.59 3.51
N VAL A 257 -21.41 -8.25 3.41
CA VAL A 257 -22.55 -7.50 2.86
C VAL A 257 -22.43 -7.36 1.35
N MET A 258 -21.27 -6.92 0.84
CA MET A 258 -21.13 -6.59 -0.58
C MET A 258 -20.97 -7.81 -1.48
N LYS A 259 -20.25 -8.84 -1.02
CA LYS A 259 -19.99 -10.08 -1.77
C LYS A 259 -20.00 -11.29 -0.81
N PRO A 260 -21.17 -11.70 -0.30
CA PRO A 260 -21.30 -12.71 0.76
C PRO A 260 -20.71 -14.08 0.42
N ASN A 261 -20.65 -14.42 -0.88
CA ASN A 261 -20.24 -15.75 -1.37
C ASN A 261 -18.77 -15.79 -1.83
N THR A 262 -17.97 -14.75 -1.55
CA THR A 262 -16.56 -14.73 -1.93
C THR A 262 -15.77 -15.80 -1.16
N LEU A 263 -15.16 -16.72 -1.89
CA LEU A 263 -14.18 -17.67 -1.37
C LEU A 263 -12.76 -17.14 -1.61
N LEU A 264 -11.89 -17.32 -0.61
CA LEU A 264 -10.52 -16.84 -0.58
C LEU A 264 -9.50 -17.97 -0.49
N ASP A 265 -9.93 -19.23 -0.68
CA ASP A 265 -9.08 -20.42 -0.69
C ASP A 265 -7.89 -20.29 -1.64
N GLU A 266 -8.10 -19.66 -2.80
CA GLU A 266 -7.08 -19.46 -3.83
C GLU A 266 -6.17 -18.25 -3.59
N VAL A 267 -6.52 -17.36 -2.66
CA VAL A 267 -5.73 -16.15 -2.40
C VAL A 267 -4.41 -16.52 -1.75
N ASP A 268 -3.31 -16.02 -2.31
CA ASP A 268 -1.99 -16.25 -1.75
C ASP A 268 -1.72 -15.39 -0.53
N ILE A 269 -2.06 -14.09 -0.61
CA ILE A 269 -1.69 -13.08 0.37
C ILE A 269 -2.83 -12.09 0.63
N ILE A 270 -3.13 -11.84 1.91
CA ILE A 270 -3.94 -10.71 2.38
C ILE A 270 -3.04 -9.73 3.11
N VAL A 271 -3.05 -8.46 2.72
CA VAL A 271 -2.09 -7.48 3.24
C VAL A 271 -2.63 -6.04 3.17
N ASN A 272 -2.07 -5.15 3.99
CA ASN A 272 -2.33 -3.71 3.86
C ASN A 272 -1.34 -3.07 2.89
N ARG A 273 -1.80 -2.08 2.11
CA ARG A 273 -0.96 -1.30 1.17
C ARG A 273 0.32 -0.74 1.80
N ASN A 274 0.26 -0.27 3.04
CA ASN A 274 1.44 0.25 3.75
C ASN A 274 2.51 -0.82 3.99
N SER A 275 2.11 -2.06 4.26
CA SER A 275 3.04 -3.17 4.43
C SER A 275 3.76 -3.49 3.13
N LEU A 276 3.02 -3.54 2.01
CA LEU A 276 3.61 -3.73 0.67
C LEU A 276 4.64 -2.64 0.33
N ARG A 277 4.37 -1.37 0.68
CA ARG A 277 5.34 -0.28 0.49
C ARG A 277 6.65 -0.51 1.25
N LYS A 278 6.57 -0.90 2.53
CA LYS A 278 7.75 -1.20 3.35
C LYS A 278 8.53 -2.39 2.76
N LEU A 279 7.85 -3.43 2.29
CA LEU A 279 8.46 -4.60 1.68
C LEU A 279 9.12 -4.26 0.33
N LEU A 280 8.46 -3.46 -0.52
CA LEU A 280 9.06 -2.98 -1.78
C LEU A 280 10.33 -2.16 -1.53
N ASP A 281 10.29 -1.25 -0.56
CA ASP A 281 11.46 -0.44 -0.19
C ASP A 281 12.60 -1.32 0.35
N PHE A 282 12.30 -2.35 1.12
CA PHE A 282 13.28 -3.33 1.58
C PHE A 282 13.88 -4.11 0.40
N SER A 283 13.05 -4.62 -0.50
CA SER A 283 13.49 -5.32 -1.72
C SER A 283 14.34 -4.44 -2.65
N ALA A 284 14.16 -3.12 -2.57
CA ALA A 284 14.98 -2.14 -3.27
C ALA A 284 16.31 -1.82 -2.56
N GLY A 285 16.61 -2.46 -1.43
CA GLY A 285 17.80 -2.22 -0.62
C GLY A 285 17.81 -0.87 0.10
N LYS A 286 16.64 -0.24 0.29
CA LYS A 286 16.58 1.04 0.99
C LYS A 286 16.87 0.86 2.48
N LYS A 287 17.55 1.84 3.07
CA LYS A 287 17.82 1.89 4.51
C LYS A 287 16.57 2.36 5.26
N LEU A 288 15.72 1.41 5.64
CA LEU A 288 14.46 1.67 6.31
C LEU A 288 14.63 1.92 7.81
N ASP A 289 13.66 2.62 8.39
CA ASP A 289 13.48 2.65 9.83
C ASP A 289 12.86 1.33 10.30
N ALA A 290 13.00 1.04 11.60
CA ALA A 290 12.55 -0.23 12.16
C ALA A 290 11.02 -0.40 12.04
N PHE A 291 10.58 -1.61 11.69
CA PHE A 291 9.17 -1.96 11.60
C PHE A 291 8.93 -3.44 11.94
N CYS A 292 7.67 -3.77 12.23
CA CYS A 292 7.24 -5.12 12.54
C CYS A 292 5.90 -5.44 11.87
N MET A 293 5.69 -6.70 11.53
CA MET A 293 4.45 -7.24 10.99
C MET A 293 4.17 -8.59 11.63
N GLY A 294 2.91 -8.94 11.83
CA GLY A 294 2.52 -10.30 12.17
C GLY A 294 2.17 -11.06 10.90
N LEU A 295 2.45 -12.36 10.94
CA LEU A 295 2.30 -13.30 9.84
C LEU A 295 1.40 -14.42 10.34
N HIS A 296 0.29 -14.69 9.66
CA HIS A 296 -0.65 -15.74 10.03
C HIS A 296 -1.09 -16.49 8.78
N MET A 297 -1.04 -17.82 8.79
CA MET A 297 -1.64 -18.61 7.72
C MET A 297 -3.11 -18.91 8.04
N ILE A 298 -3.98 -18.76 7.04
CA ILE A 298 -5.32 -19.34 7.00
C ILE A 298 -5.34 -20.28 5.80
N GLY A 299 -5.45 -21.60 6.02
CA GLY A 299 -5.23 -22.57 4.95
C GLY A 299 -3.89 -22.32 4.24
N LYS A 300 -3.95 -21.98 2.94
CA LYS A 300 -2.78 -21.60 2.11
C LYS A 300 -2.54 -20.09 1.98
N THR A 301 -3.43 -19.26 2.51
CA THR A 301 -3.35 -17.80 2.44
C THR A 301 -2.48 -17.25 3.57
N LEU A 302 -1.50 -16.42 3.24
CA LEU A 302 -0.73 -15.65 4.21
C LEU A 302 -1.43 -14.32 4.48
N VAL A 303 -1.80 -14.06 5.73
CA VAL A 303 -2.26 -12.74 6.18
C VAL A 303 -1.10 -11.99 6.86
N ILE A 304 -0.74 -10.83 6.29
CA ILE A 304 0.30 -9.94 6.81
C ILE A 304 -0.37 -8.74 7.48
N ASN A 305 -0.42 -8.74 8.81
CA ASN A 305 -0.97 -7.62 9.57
C ASN A 305 0.11 -6.59 9.93
N ARG A 306 -0.29 -5.32 9.98
CA ARG A 306 0.58 -4.24 10.42
C ARG A 306 0.70 -4.29 11.93
N LYS A 307 1.93 -4.26 12.48
CA LYS A 307 2.18 -4.11 13.92
C LYS A 307 2.89 -2.79 14.17
N GLU A 308 2.22 -1.90 14.90
CA GLU A 308 2.76 -0.60 15.31
C GLU A 308 2.86 -0.52 16.82
N ARG A 309 3.82 0.25 17.34
CA ARG A 309 3.99 0.42 18.79
C ARG A 309 2.73 0.98 19.44
N ASN A 310 2.12 1.96 18.77
CA ASN A 310 0.87 2.60 19.13
C ASN A 310 0.03 2.68 17.86
N ALA A 311 -1.26 2.32 17.95
CA ALA A 311 -2.20 2.47 16.82
C ALA A 311 -2.66 3.93 16.62
N GLN A 312 -2.35 4.81 17.57
CA GLN A 312 -2.64 6.25 17.56
C GLN A 312 -1.39 7.07 17.86
N GLN A 313 -1.38 8.30 17.38
CA GLN A 313 -0.41 9.33 17.72
C GLN A 313 -1.14 10.62 18.14
N ILE A 314 -0.58 11.34 19.10
CA ILE A 314 -1.05 12.69 19.45
C ILE A 314 -0.16 13.70 18.73
N ILE A 315 -0.77 14.54 17.90
CA ILE A 315 -0.10 15.70 17.32
C ILE A 315 -0.34 16.89 18.27
N HIS A 316 0.68 17.20 19.06
CA HIS A 316 0.74 18.42 19.85
C HIS A 316 1.13 19.54 18.89
N GLY A 317 0.16 20.38 18.49
CA GLY A 317 0.27 21.44 17.46
C GLY A 317 1.44 22.41 17.67
N SER A 318 2.64 21.93 17.38
CA SER A 318 3.93 22.59 17.56
C SER A 318 4.55 22.84 16.19
N SER A 319 5.76 23.39 16.15
CA SER A 319 6.47 23.74 14.90
C SER A 319 6.66 22.59 13.90
N ASN A 320 6.40 21.34 14.30
CA ASN A 320 6.50 20.14 13.45
C ASN A 320 5.13 19.53 13.05
N ALA A 321 4.01 20.14 13.45
CA ALA A 321 2.69 19.71 13.02
C ALA A 321 2.47 20.05 11.53
N GLY A 322 1.99 19.06 10.77
CA GLY A 322 1.67 19.19 9.36
C GLY A 322 0.36 19.96 9.13
N TYR A 323 -0.08 19.95 7.88
CA TYR A 323 -1.34 20.54 7.42
C TYR A 323 -2.16 19.52 6.62
N GLY A 324 -1.81 18.23 6.68
CA GLY A 324 -2.35 17.21 5.79
C GLY A 324 -3.82 16.95 6.07
N HIS A 325 -4.17 16.68 7.32
CA HIS A 325 -5.56 16.43 7.71
C HIS A 325 -6.43 17.66 7.57
N SER A 326 -5.87 18.83 7.90
CA SER A 326 -6.55 20.11 7.71
C SER A 326 -6.79 20.40 6.23
N PHE A 327 -5.84 20.05 5.36
CA PHE A 327 -6.00 20.15 3.91
C PHE A 327 -7.09 19.20 3.41
N GLU A 328 -7.03 17.90 3.76
CA GLU A 328 -8.05 16.91 3.40
C GLU A 328 -9.45 17.39 3.79
N LYS A 329 -9.64 17.80 5.06
CA LYS A 329 -10.93 18.29 5.55
C LYS A 329 -11.42 19.56 4.85
N THR A 330 -10.51 20.45 4.46
CA THR A 330 -10.88 21.75 3.86
C THR A 330 -11.12 21.64 2.35
N PHE A 331 -10.51 20.68 1.68
CA PHE A 331 -10.56 20.49 0.23
C PHE A 331 -11.48 19.34 -0.20
N THR A 332 -12.19 18.72 0.75
CA THR A 332 -13.13 17.65 0.47
C THR A 332 -14.45 17.87 1.21
N GLU A 333 -15.51 17.30 0.67
CA GLU A 333 -16.86 17.37 1.22
C GLU A 333 -17.46 15.96 1.27
N PRO A 334 -17.85 15.45 2.45
CA PRO A 334 -18.57 14.18 2.53
C PRO A 334 -19.98 14.34 1.96
N ASP A 335 -20.52 13.28 1.38
CA ASP A 335 -21.95 13.24 1.01
C ASP A 335 -22.83 13.49 2.25
N ASP A 336 -24.02 14.07 2.06
CA ASP A 336 -24.94 14.46 3.15
C ASP A 336 -25.21 13.29 4.12
N GLU A 337 -25.28 12.08 3.58
CA GLU A 337 -25.52 10.86 4.33
C GLU A 337 -24.28 10.29 5.05
N MET A 338 -23.09 10.76 4.71
CA MET A 338 -21.80 10.29 5.22
C MET A 338 -21.25 11.14 6.37
N GLY A 339 -22.06 12.08 6.89
CA GLY A 339 -21.71 12.89 8.05
C GLY A 339 -21.20 12.04 9.24
N ASN A 340 -20.11 12.50 9.88
CA ASN A 340 -19.36 11.82 10.95
C ASN A 340 -18.44 10.65 10.55
N SER A 341 -18.25 10.39 9.25
CA SER A 341 -17.21 9.47 8.75
C SER A 341 -15.80 9.97 9.12
N SER A 342 -14.92 9.04 9.49
CA SER A 342 -13.53 9.32 9.90
C SER A 342 -12.47 8.81 8.94
N SER A 343 -12.79 7.86 8.06
CA SER A 343 -11.95 7.41 6.94
C SER A 343 -12.75 6.48 6.01
N HIS A 344 -12.34 6.34 4.76
CA HIS A 344 -12.88 5.37 3.80
C HIS A 344 -11.81 4.32 3.45
N HIS A 345 -12.17 3.05 3.46
CA HIS A 345 -11.29 1.93 3.15
C HIS A 345 -11.82 1.14 1.96
N ARG A 346 -10.91 0.65 1.12
CA ARG A 346 -11.15 -0.25 0.00
C ARG A 346 -10.38 -1.54 0.18
N VAL A 347 -10.96 -2.63 -0.32
CA VAL A 347 -10.32 -3.94 -0.42
C VAL A 347 -10.43 -4.41 -1.86
N ILE A 348 -9.29 -4.65 -2.50
CA ILE A 348 -9.22 -5.07 -3.89
C ILE A 348 -8.38 -6.36 -4.02
N ARG A 349 -8.69 -7.18 -5.02
CA ARG A 349 -7.94 -8.40 -5.37
C ARG A 349 -7.25 -8.21 -6.71
N TYR A 350 -5.95 -8.48 -6.79
CA TYR A 350 -5.18 -8.45 -8.01
C TYR A 350 -3.87 -9.21 -7.87
N HIS A 351 -3.21 -9.48 -9.00
CA HIS A 351 -1.94 -10.21 -9.03
C HIS A 351 -0.73 -9.29 -8.82
N ILE A 352 0.25 -9.74 -8.02
CA ILE A 352 1.60 -9.19 -7.97
C ILE A 352 2.55 -10.25 -8.48
N GLY A 353 2.92 -10.16 -9.76
CA GLY A 353 3.62 -11.26 -10.44
C GLY A 353 2.71 -12.49 -10.45
N PRO A 354 3.17 -13.66 -9.98
CA PRO A 354 2.36 -14.87 -9.92
C PRO A 354 1.45 -14.95 -8.67
N LEU A 355 1.55 -14.00 -7.73
CA LEU A 355 0.85 -14.07 -6.44
C LEU A 355 -0.52 -13.40 -6.51
N ASP A 356 -1.57 -14.13 -6.15
CA ASP A 356 -2.91 -13.56 -5.99
C ASP A 356 -3.05 -12.85 -4.64
N CYS A 357 -3.23 -11.52 -4.68
CA CYS A 357 -3.16 -10.65 -3.52
C CYS A 357 -4.47 -9.90 -3.28
N VAL A 358 -4.94 -9.95 -2.04
CA VAL A 358 -6.00 -9.07 -1.53
C VAL A 358 -5.37 -7.95 -0.72
N VAL A 359 -5.63 -6.71 -1.13
CA VAL A 359 -4.98 -5.52 -0.58
C VAL A 359 -6.01 -4.55 -0.03
N ARG A 360 -5.85 -4.21 1.25
CA ARG A 360 -6.63 -3.17 1.91
C ARG A 360 -5.88 -1.85 1.96
N PHE A 361 -6.58 -0.75 1.71
CA PHE A 361 -6.04 0.60 1.78
C PHE A 361 -7.12 1.63 2.10
N GLU A 362 -6.67 2.75 2.65
CA GLU A 362 -7.48 3.96 2.85
C GLU A 362 -7.49 4.79 1.56
N VAL A 363 -8.61 5.46 1.29
CA VAL A 363 -8.80 6.40 0.18
C VAL A 363 -9.17 7.76 0.76
N ASP A 364 -8.49 8.81 0.29
CA ASP A 364 -8.65 10.15 0.85
C ASP A 364 -9.88 10.86 0.27
N ALA A 365 -10.14 10.70 -1.04
CA ALA A 365 -11.26 11.32 -1.72
C ALA A 365 -11.64 10.62 -3.03
N TYR A 366 -12.67 11.13 -3.69
CA TYR A 366 -12.91 10.90 -5.11
C TYR A 366 -12.99 12.19 -5.92
N TYR A 367 -12.75 12.08 -7.21
CA TYR A 367 -12.72 13.19 -8.16
C TYR A 367 -13.65 12.91 -9.34
N ASP A 368 -14.66 13.76 -9.50
CA ASP A 368 -15.46 13.82 -10.72
C ASP A 368 -14.71 14.66 -11.74
N ASP A 369 -13.92 14.00 -12.58
CA ASP A 369 -13.18 14.67 -13.64
C ASP A 369 -14.19 15.22 -14.67
N PRO A 370 -14.31 16.56 -14.80
CA PRO A 370 -15.26 17.17 -15.73
C PRO A 370 -14.98 16.77 -17.18
N ASP A 371 -13.72 16.48 -17.53
CA ASP A 371 -13.32 16.09 -18.88
C ASP A 371 -13.66 14.62 -19.18
N ALA A 372 -13.82 13.77 -18.15
CA ALA A 372 -14.19 12.37 -18.33
C ALA A 372 -15.68 12.16 -18.66
N VAL A 373 -16.53 13.17 -18.39
CA VAL A 373 -17.97 13.12 -18.69
C VAL A 373 -18.24 13.23 -20.19
N LEU A 374 -17.35 13.93 -20.93
CA LEU A 374 -17.47 14.10 -22.38
C LEU A 374 -17.22 12.81 -23.19
N ASP A 375 -16.57 11.81 -22.60
CA ASP A 375 -16.32 10.50 -23.22
C ASP A 375 -17.41 9.44 -22.88
N SER A 376 -18.29 9.74 -21.91
CA SER A 376 -19.23 8.76 -21.32
C SER A 376 -20.60 8.67 -22.01
N GLU A 377 -20.97 9.60 -22.91
CA GLU A 377 -22.22 9.48 -23.68
C GLU A 377 -22.22 8.30 -24.69
N SER A 378 -21.12 7.54 -24.76
CA SER A 378 -20.99 6.34 -25.59
C SER A 378 -21.13 5.01 -24.83
N ARG A 379 -21.28 5.01 -23.50
CA ARG A 379 -21.34 3.77 -22.70
C ARG A 379 -22.68 3.65 -21.96
N HIS A 380 -23.53 2.77 -22.47
CA HIS A 380 -24.77 2.35 -21.80
C HIS A 380 -24.48 1.74 -20.41
N PRO A 381 -25.31 2.02 -19.39
CA PRO A 381 -25.21 1.37 -18.08
C PRO A 381 -25.35 -0.15 -18.22
N THR A 382 -24.47 -0.91 -17.57
CA THR A 382 -24.57 -2.37 -17.47
C THR A 382 -25.63 -2.77 -16.44
N GLU A 383 -26.23 -3.96 -16.62
CA GLU A 383 -27.32 -4.51 -15.79
C GLU A 383 -27.01 -4.56 -14.28
N GLU A 384 -25.72 -4.63 -13.88
CA GLU A 384 -25.29 -4.53 -12.46
C GLU A 384 -25.71 -3.21 -11.80
N THR A 385 -25.76 -2.11 -12.58
CA THR A 385 -26.15 -0.80 -12.05
C THR A 385 -27.64 -0.76 -11.72
N ILE A 386 -28.47 -1.56 -12.40
CA ILE A 386 -29.93 -1.55 -12.27
C ILE A 386 -30.39 -2.43 -11.09
N GLY A 387 -29.71 -3.55 -10.83
CA GLY A 387 -30.06 -4.47 -9.73
C GLY A 387 -29.83 -3.91 -8.31
N VAL A 388 -28.93 -2.93 -8.17
CA VAL A 388 -28.64 -2.27 -6.88
C VAL A 388 -29.69 -1.21 -6.53
N VAL A 389 -30.26 -0.53 -7.54
CA VAL A 389 -31.26 0.55 -7.32
C VAL A 389 -32.62 -0.02 -6.89
N THR A 390 -32.98 -1.21 -7.36
CA THR A 390 -34.29 -1.82 -7.07
C THR A 390 -34.39 -2.41 -5.67
N ASN A 391 -33.27 -2.89 -5.10
CA ASN A 391 -33.26 -3.42 -3.72
C ASN A 391 -33.23 -2.32 -2.65
N ALA A 392 -32.70 -1.14 -2.96
CA ALA A 392 -32.62 -0.01 -2.02
C ALA A 392 -33.98 0.66 -1.74
N LEU A 393 -34.99 0.47 -2.62
CA LEU A 393 -36.31 1.09 -2.47
C LEU A 393 -37.27 0.29 -1.57
N ALA A 394 -36.94 -0.96 -1.22
CA ALA A 394 -37.91 -1.88 -0.63
C ALA A 394 -37.97 -1.89 0.92
N GLN A 395 -37.08 -1.20 1.63
CA GLN A 395 -37.05 -1.26 3.10
C GLN A 395 -36.74 0.09 3.75
N LEU A 396 -37.73 0.99 3.75
CA LEU A 396 -37.74 2.17 4.60
C LEU A 396 -38.78 1.97 5.71
N ASN A 397 -38.31 1.59 6.90
CA ASN A 397 -38.99 1.83 8.17
C ASN A 397 -37.92 2.14 9.21
N MET A 398 -37.64 3.43 9.40
CA MET A 398 -36.74 3.92 10.45
C MET A 398 -37.54 4.31 11.69
N VAL A 399 -37.07 3.88 12.85
CA VAL A 399 -37.54 4.35 14.17
C VAL A 399 -36.43 5.21 14.75
N ASP A 400 -36.72 6.50 14.94
CA ASP A 400 -35.78 7.46 15.51
C ASP A 400 -35.61 7.27 17.02
N SER A 401 -34.39 7.42 17.51
CA SER A 401 -34.12 7.70 18.92
C SER A 401 -32.84 8.55 19.08
N PRO A 402 -32.83 9.54 19.99
CA PRO A 402 -31.81 10.58 20.04
C PRO A 402 -30.46 10.11 20.62
N PRO A 403 -29.33 10.74 20.24
CA PRO A 403 -28.00 10.32 20.65
C PRO A 403 -27.60 10.88 22.01
N THR A 404 -27.37 10.01 22.99
CA THR A 404 -26.60 10.35 24.20
C THR A 404 -25.10 10.23 23.93
N GLN A 405 -24.38 11.35 24.06
CA GLN A 405 -22.92 11.41 24.07
C GLN A 405 -22.38 10.56 25.23
N SER A 406 -21.72 9.44 24.93
CA SER A 406 -21.02 8.64 25.95
C SER A 406 -19.51 8.75 25.78
N LYS A 407 -18.85 9.03 26.91
CA LYS A 407 -17.39 9.11 27.08
C LYS A 407 -16.72 7.81 26.60
N SER A 408 -15.59 7.96 25.92
CA SER A 408 -14.74 6.89 25.37
C SER A 408 -14.65 5.63 26.26
N ARG A 409 -15.50 4.64 25.99
CA ARG A 409 -15.41 3.32 26.58
C ARG A 409 -14.37 2.53 25.79
N LYS A 410 -13.45 1.85 26.48
CA LYS A 410 -12.56 0.87 25.82
C LYS A 410 -13.45 -0.09 25.02
N PRO A 411 -13.20 -0.32 23.72
CA PRO A 411 -13.97 -1.29 22.96
C PRO A 411 -13.87 -2.62 23.69
N ALA A 412 -15.03 -3.24 23.97
CA ALA A 412 -15.04 -4.59 24.51
C ALA A 412 -14.38 -5.48 23.46
N ALA A 413 -13.24 -6.08 23.81
CA ALA A 413 -12.64 -7.11 22.98
C ALA A 413 -13.70 -8.18 22.75
N ASN A 414 -13.99 -8.49 21.48
CA ASN A 414 -14.84 -9.60 21.01
C ASN A 414 -16.31 -9.29 20.66
N LYS A 415 -16.73 -8.02 20.51
CA LYS A 415 -17.99 -7.75 19.78
C LYS A 415 -17.72 -7.60 18.28
N PRO A 416 -18.52 -8.23 17.39
CA PRO A 416 -18.44 -7.99 15.95
C PRO A 416 -18.59 -6.50 15.63
N THR A 417 -17.93 -6.05 14.57
CA THR A 417 -18.08 -4.66 14.11
C THR A 417 -19.53 -4.44 13.68
N ARG A 418 -20.16 -3.37 14.18
CA ARG A 418 -21.53 -3.00 13.78
C ARG A 418 -21.51 -2.48 12.35
N VAL A 419 -22.23 -3.14 11.46
CA VAL A 419 -22.39 -2.75 10.06
C VAL A 419 -23.71 -2.02 9.85
N VAL A 420 -23.67 -0.93 9.10
CA VAL A 420 -24.86 -0.19 8.65
C VAL A 420 -24.74 -0.03 7.13
N GLU A 421 -25.77 -0.42 6.40
CA GLU A 421 -25.79 -0.26 4.94
C GLU A 421 -26.09 1.20 4.59
N LYS A 422 -25.07 1.94 4.15
CA LYS A 422 -25.16 3.37 3.85
C LYS A 422 -24.03 3.83 2.93
N GLY A 423 -24.29 4.91 2.18
CA GLY A 423 -23.36 5.50 1.24
C GLY A 423 -23.43 4.85 -0.15
N VAL A 424 -22.78 5.48 -1.13
CA VAL A 424 -22.81 5.04 -2.52
C VAL A 424 -21.45 4.48 -2.91
N PHE A 425 -21.45 3.36 -3.62
CA PHE A 425 -20.23 2.80 -4.18
C PHE A 425 -19.66 3.75 -5.24
N VAL A 426 -18.55 4.41 -4.91
CA VAL A 426 -17.82 5.25 -5.88
C VAL A 426 -16.96 4.39 -6.80
N ASP A 427 -17.02 4.68 -8.11
CA ASP A 427 -16.24 3.97 -9.14
C ASP A 427 -14.73 4.08 -8.87
N PRO A 428 -13.97 2.98 -8.94
CA PRO A 428 -12.53 2.99 -8.68
C PRO A 428 -11.71 3.94 -9.56
N SER A 429 -12.18 4.25 -10.77
CA SER A 429 -11.56 5.22 -11.69
C SER A 429 -11.59 6.66 -11.19
N LYS A 430 -12.40 6.96 -10.17
CA LYS A 430 -12.52 8.29 -9.57
C LYS A 430 -11.69 8.49 -8.30
N LEU A 431 -11.10 7.43 -7.74
CA LEU A 431 -10.45 7.51 -6.43
C LEU A 431 -9.19 8.39 -6.47
N ALA A 432 -8.97 9.14 -5.38
CA ALA A 432 -7.89 10.08 -5.26
C ALA A 432 -7.12 9.91 -3.95
N GLU A 433 -5.80 10.13 -4.02
CA GLU A 433 -4.94 10.32 -2.86
C GLU A 433 -4.53 11.79 -2.80
N ILE A 434 -4.63 12.38 -1.61
CA ILE A 434 -4.39 13.78 -1.34
C ILE A 434 -3.11 13.95 -0.53
N LYS A 435 -2.31 14.97 -0.85
CA LYS A 435 -1.18 15.41 -0.03
C LYS A 435 -1.17 16.92 0.09
N ALA A 436 -0.59 17.41 1.19
CA ALA A 436 -0.28 18.81 1.38
C ALA A 436 1.23 18.96 1.60
N LYS A 437 1.95 19.36 0.56
CA LYS A 437 3.39 19.62 0.62
C LYS A 437 3.78 20.74 -0.32
N LYS A 438 4.82 21.50 0.07
CA LYS A 438 5.42 22.56 -0.76
C LYS A 438 5.86 22.10 -2.16
N LEU A 439 6.33 20.86 -2.27
CA LEU A 439 6.76 20.21 -3.51
C LEU A 439 6.55 18.69 -3.37
N ALA A 440 5.32 18.19 -3.47
CA ALA A 440 5.14 16.75 -3.62
C ALA A 440 5.49 16.33 -5.04
N ARG A 441 6.31 15.29 -5.19
CA ARG A 441 6.57 14.69 -6.49
C ARG A 441 5.66 13.49 -6.67
N LEU A 442 4.91 13.45 -7.76
CA LEU A 442 4.09 12.30 -8.14
C LEU A 442 4.85 10.98 -7.98
N ASN A 443 6.11 10.92 -8.44
CA ASN A 443 6.98 9.74 -8.34
C ASN A 443 7.18 9.20 -6.91
N GLU A 444 7.09 10.05 -5.88
CA GLU A 444 7.17 9.63 -4.48
C GLU A 444 5.85 9.00 -3.98
N ALA A 445 4.73 9.41 -4.56
CA ALA A 445 3.40 8.87 -4.26
C ALA A 445 3.05 7.64 -5.11
N LEU A 446 3.68 7.47 -6.29
CA LEU A 446 3.40 6.38 -7.23
C LEU A 446 3.36 4.99 -6.59
N PRO A 447 4.29 4.57 -5.72
CA PRO A 447 4.18 3.26 -5.08
C PRO A 447 2.86 3.12 -4.30
N GLN A 448 2.41 4.16 -3.60
CA GLN A 448 1.18 4.08 -2.83
C GLN A 448 -0.07 4.10 -3.70
N LEU A 449 -0.08 4.90 -4.76
CA LEU A 449 -1.15 4.93 -5.77
C LEU A 449 -1.24 3.59 -6.52
N TRP A 450 -0.10 3.04 -6.92
CA TRP A 450 -0.01 1.79 -7.67
C TRP A 450 -0.59 0.63 -6.87
N PHE A 451 -0.16 0.43 -5.63
CA PHE A 451 -0.70 -0.64 -4.76
C PHE A 451 -2.18 -0.47 -4.40
N GLY A 452 -2.71 0.76 -4.41
CA GLY A 452 -4.14 1.01 -4.20
C GLY A 452 -4.95 1.05 -5.51
N ARG A 453 -4.30 0.91 -6.66
CA ARG A 453 -4.89 1.19 -7.99
C ARG A 453 -5.61 2.55 -8.06
N THR A 454 -5.11 3.53 -7.30
CA THR A 454 -5.71 4.85 -7.12
C THR A 454 -5.29 5.76 -8.27
N PRO A 455 -6.21 6.21 -9.13
CA PRO A 455 -5.85 6.90 -10.37
C PRO A 455 -5.46 8.36 -10.19
N TYR A 456 -6.04 9.09 -9.23
CA TYR A 456 -5.74 10.51 -9.07
C TYR A 456 -4.79 10.77 -7.90
N PHE A 457 -3.86 11.71 -8.13
CA PHE A 457 -2.99 12.26 -7.12
C PHE A 457 -3.14 13.77 -7.06
N MET A 458 -3.48 14.28 -5.88
CA MET A 458 -3.73 15.69 -5.65
C MET A 458 -2.74 16.24 -4.65
N ASN A 459 -2.09 17.37 -4.95
CA ASN A 459 -1.18 18.03 -4.03
C ASN A 459 -1.54 19.50 -3.81
N GLY A 460 -1.82 19.85 -2.56
CA GLY A 460 -1.85 21.24 -2.11
C GLY A 460 -0.46 21.82 -1.92
N ASN A 461 -0.07 22.76 -2.78
CA ASN A 461 1.18 23.48 -2.64
C ASN A 461 1.03 24.59 -1.61
N HIS A 462 1.70 24.42 -0.46
CA HIS A 462 1.58 25.36 0.65
C HIS A 462 2.92 25.85 1.19
N ASP A 463 2.94 27.07 1.73
CA ASP A 463 4.00 27.59 2.59
C ASP A 463 3.42 27.86 3.98
N LYS A 464 3.83 27.04 4.97
CA LYS A 464 3.33 27.12 6.35
C LYS A 464 1.79 27.23 6.45
N GLY A 465 1.09 26.28 5.85
CA GLY A 465 -0.38 26.23 5.84
C GLY A 465 -1.08 27.12 4.81
N LYS A 466 -0.41 28.13 4.24
CA LYS A 466 -0.99 28.95 3.18
C LYS A 466 -0.89 28.23 1.84
N VAL A 467 -2.01 27.69 1.37
CA VAL A 467 -2.12 27.00 0.08
C VAL A 467 -2.27 28.04 -1.02
N HIS A 468 -1.47 27.92 -2.07
CA HIS A 468 -1.44 28.86 -3.20
C HIS A 468 -1.94 28.25 -4.51
N SER A 469 -1.77 26.93 -4.66
CA SER A 469 -2.21 26.17 -5.82
C SER A 469 -2.45 24.72 -5.44
N VAL A 470 -3.19 24.00 -6.28
CA VAL A 470 -3.34 22.55 -6.24
C VAL A 470 -2.90 21.97 -7.57
N ASP A 471 -2.13 20.89 -7.52
CA ASP A 471 -1.82 20.07 -8.68
C ASP A 471 -2.69 18.81 -8.66
N ILE A 472 -3.43 18.55 -9.74
CA ILE A 472 -4.20 17.32 -9.94
C ILE A 472 -3.53 16.52 -11.06
N ASN A 473 -3.18 15.27 -10.78
CA ASN A 473 -2.50 14.40 -11.72
C ASN A 473 -3.28 13.09 -11.88
N HIS A 474 -3.62 12.72 -13.11
CA HIS A 474 -4.09 11.36 -13.41
C HIS A 474 -2.88 10.42 -13.47
N ALA A 475 -2.55 9.80 -12.34
CA ALA A 475 -1.39 8.96 -12.11
C ALA A 475 -1.48 7.57 -12.77
N LYS A 476 -2.69 7.03 -13.00
CA LYS A 476 -2.89 5.68 -13.57
C LYS A 476 -2.23 5.53 -14.94
N SER A 477 -2.24 6.57 -15.78
CA SER A 477 -1.57 6.55 -17.09
C SER A 477 -0.04 6.41 -16.98
N GLY A 478 0.53 6.74 -15.83
CA GLY A 478 1.96 6.59 -15.54
C GLY A 478 2.35 5.22 -14.97
N PHE A 479 1.39 4.34 -14.63
CA PHE A 479 1.69 3.05 -13.98
C PHE A 479 2.59 2.14 -14.84
N PRO A 480 2.34 1.91 -16.14
CA PRO A 480 3.19 1.03 -16.94
C PRO A 480 4.65 1.50 -17.01
N ARG A 481 4.86 2.82 -17.15
CA ARG A 481 6.21 3.41 -17.16
C ARG A 481 6.90 3.28 -15.79
N TRP A 482 6.14 3.44 -14.71
CA TRP A 482 6.68 3.27 -13.37
C TRP A 482 7.04 1.81 -13.09
N GLU A 483 6.22 0.86 -13.53
CA GLU A 483 6.48 -0.57 -13.45
C GLU A 483 7.76 -0.93 -14.21
N GLU A 484 7.90 -0.52 -15.47
CA GLU A 484 9.11 -0.73 -16.29
C GLU A 484 10.37 -0.25 -15.55
N ALA A 485 10.31 0.94 -14.94
CA ALA A 485 11.41 1.51 -14.17
C ALA A 485 11.68 0.81 -12.82
N ASN A 486 10.74 0.01 -12.31
CA ASN A 486 10.82 -0.66 -11.01
C ASN A 486 10.72 -2.20 -11.08
N GLN A 487 10.72 -2.82 -12.27
CA GLN A 487 10.54 -4.27 -12.45
C GLN A 487 11.50 -5.11 -11.61
N ASP A 488 12.77 -4.73 -11.50
CA ASP A 488 13.73 -5.46 -10.65
C ASP A 488 13.28 -5.49 -9.19
N ARG A 489 12.84 -4.35 -8.65
CA ARG A 489 12.41 -4.21 -7.26
C ARG A 489 11.07 -4.90 -7.01
N LEU A 490 10.14 -4.80 -7.95
CA LEU A 490 8.84 -5.47 -7.90
C LEU A 490 9.01 -6.99 -7.90
N ARG A 491 9.85 -7.53 -8.78
CA ARG A 491 10.12 -8.98 -8.85
C ARG A 491 10.91 -9.50 -7.66
N LYS A 492 11.82 -8.71 -7.08
CA LYS A 492 12.46 -9.05 -5.78
C LYS A 492 11.46 -9.05 -4.63
N MET A 493 10.46 -8.18 -4.67
CA MET A 493 9.38 -8.18 -3.69
C MET A 493 8.49 -9.42 -3.84
N VAL A 494 8.23 -9.91 -5.06
CA VAL A 494 7.57 -11.21 -5.28
C VAL A 494 8.36 -12.33 -4.59
N SER A 495 9.66 -12.45 -4.86
CA SER A 495 10.51 -13.45 -4.20
C SER A 495 10.48 -13.35 -2.68
N LEU A 496 10.53 -12.13 -2.15
CA LEU A 496 10.44 -11.88 -0.71
C LEU A 496 9.10 -12.35 -0.12
N LEU A 497 7.98 -12.02 -0.77
CA LEU A 497 6.65 -12.42 -0.33
C LEU A 497 6.49 -13.95 -0.35
N THR A 498 6.98 -14.61 -1.39
CA THR A 498 7.02 -16.07 -1.51
C THR A 498 7.85 -16.70 -0.40
N GLU A 499 9.04 -16.15 -0.11
CA GLU A 499 9.90 -16.64 0.98
C GLU A 499 9.24 -16.46 2.35
N ILE A 500 8.64 -15.29 2.63
CA ILE A 500 7.92 -15.03 3.88
C ILE A 500 6.75 -16.03 4.04
N LYS A 501 5.97 -16.26 2.98
CA LYS A 501 4.86 -17.23 2.97
C LYS A 501 5.36 -18.64 3.27
N SER A 502 6.38 -19.10 2.55
CA SER A 502 6.98 -20.43 2.74
C SER A 502 7.51 -20.64 4.15
N VAL A 503 8.27 -19.68 4.68
CA VAL A 503 8.80 -19.74 6.06
C VAL A 503 7.66 -19.78 7.07
N THR A 504 6.62 -18.96 6.91
CA THR A 504 5.48 -18.91 7.84
C THR A 504 4.67 -20.20 7.82
N GLN A 505 4.49 -20.79 6.64
CA GLN A 505 3.81 -22.08 6.45
C GLN A 505 4.54 -23.23 7.15
N GLY A 506 5.87 -23.19 7.20
CA GLY A 506 6.70 -24.18 7.89
C GLY A 506 6.74 -24.04 9.42
N LEU A 507 6.15 -22.98 9.99
CA LEU A 507 6.08 -22.82 11.45
C LEU A 507 5.04 -23.75 12.06
N GLN A 508 5.34 -24.33 13.22
CA GLN A 508 4.45 -25.24 13.94
C GLN A 508 3.06 -24.64 14.21
N ASN A 509 3.01 -23.37 14.65
CA ASN A 509 1.75 -22.64 14.89
C ASN A 509 1.24 -21.88 13.66
N ARG A 510 1.89 -22.07 12.49
CA ARG A 510 1.65 -21.37 11.22
C ARG A 510 1.50 -19.84 11.38
N ALA A 511 2.21 -19.28 12.35
CA ALA A 511 2.17 -17.87 12.71
C ALA A 511 3.54 -17.39 13.19
N GLY A 512 3.92 -16.19 12.76
CA GLY A 512 5.23 -15.61 12.99
C GLY A 512 5.19 -14.10 13.12
N VAL A 513 6.33 -13.53 13.49
CA VAL A 513 6.54 -12.09 13.55
C VAL A 513 7.70 -11.72 12.64
N LEU A 514 7.44 -10.88 11.66
CA LEU A 514 8.46 -10.27 10.80
C LEU A 514 8.99 -9.02 11.50
N VAL A 515 10.30 -8.92 11.65
CA VAL A 515 10.97 -7.80 12.32
C VAL A 515 12.10 -7.26 11.45
N HIS A 516 12.09 -5.94 11.25
CA HIS A 516 13.24 -5.16 10.80
C HIS A 516 13.60 -4.22 11.95
N ASP A 517 14.67 -4.52 12.69
CA ASP A 517 15.08 -3.81 13.90
C ASP A 517 16.29 -2.91 13.69
N GLU A 518 17.09 -3.18 12.66
CA GLU A 518 18.33 -2.49 12.36
C GLU A 518 18.27 -1.83 10.98
N LYS A 519 18.63 -0.55 10.91
CA LYS A 519 18.61 0.24 9.66
C LYS A 519 19.55 -0.34 8.62
N GLY A 520 18.98 -0.88 7.55
CA GLY A 520 19.74 -1.55 6.48
C GLY A 520 20.19 -2.97 6.83
N GLY A 521 19.77 -3.50 7.98
CA GLY A 521 19.96 -4.90 8.35
C GLY A 521 18.94 -5.84 7.67
N PRO A 522 18.99 -7.13 7.98
CA PRO A 522 18.07 -8.11 7.40
C PRO A 522 16.63 -7.96 7.91
N LEU A 523 15.69 -8.58 7.20
CA LEU A 523 14.39 -8.93 7.73
C LEU A 523 14.49 -10.26 8.49
N LYS A 524 13.92 -10.33 9.68
CA LYS A 524 14.01 -11.50 10.56
C LYS A 524 12.62 -12.05 10.84
N VAL A 525 12.43 -13.35 10.65
CA VAL A 525 11.17 -14.06 10.97
C VAL A 525 11.35 -14.82 12.28
N TYR A 526 10.48 -14.55 13.24
CA TYR A 526 10.44 -15.20 14.55
C TYR A 526 9.16 -16.03 14.71
N VAL A 527 9.20 -17.06 15.55
CA VAL A 527 7.98 -17.76 16.01
C VAL A 527 7.13 -16.79 16.82
N MET A 528 5.83 -16.76 16.53
CA MET A 528 4.87 -16.03 17.35
C MET A 528 4.57 -16.80 18.65
N ARG A 529 4.66 -16.11 19.79
CA ARG A 529 4.46 -16.69 21.12
C ARG A 529 3.06 -17.22 21.33
N ASN A 530 2.10 -16.32 21.17
CA ASN A 530 0.69 -16.62 21.27
C ASN A 530 0.10 -16.29 19.91
N ASN A 531 -0.55 -17.24 19.26
CA ASN A 531 -1.29 -16.99 18.03
C ASN A 531 -2.75 -16.73 18.37
N PRO A 532 -3.19 -15.46 18.53
CA PRO A 532 -4.59 -15.14 18.77
C PRO A 532 -5.48 -15.35 17.53
N GLY A 533 -4.90 -15.81 16.40
CA GLY A 533 -5.53 -15.76 15.10
C GLY A 533 -5.41 -14.37 14.46
N VAL A 534 -6.01 -14.22 13.28
CA VAL A 534 -6.03 -12.94 12.53
C VAL A 534 -7.46 -12.49 12.20
N LEU A 535 -8.43 -13.39 12.34
CA LEU A 535 -9.87 -13.18 12.18
C LEU A 535 -10.63 -14.09 13.17
N PRO A 536 -11.87 -13.77 13.52
CA PRO A 536 -12.81 -14.70 14.16
C PRO A 536 -13.00 -15.99 13.33
N ASN A 537 -13.22 -17.12 14.01
CA ASN A 537 -13.35 -18.43 13.36
C ASN A 537 -14.55 -18.49 12.41
N GLU A 538 -15.65 -17.83 12.74
CA GLU A 538 -16.87 -17.80 11.93
C GLU A 538 -16.62 -17.13 10.57
N ILE A 539 -15.78 -16.07 10.56
CA ILE A 539 -15.35 -15.41 9.33
C ILE A 539 -14.43 -16.31 8.51
N ILE A 540 -13.52 -17.03 9.18
CA ILE A 540 -12.63 -17.98 8.51
C ILE A 540 -13.44 -19.08 7.82
N GLN A 541 -14.38 -19.72 8.53
CA GLN A 541 -15.21 -20.80 7.99
C GLN A 541 -16.13 -20.34 6.85
N LYS A 542 -16.50 -19.05 6.81
CA LYS A 542 -17.31 -18.48 5.73
C LYS A 542 -16.54 -18.31 4.42
N HIS A 543 -15.27 -17.93 4.50
CA HIS A 543 -14.49 -17.49 3.33
C HIS A 543 -13.39 -18.47 2.92
N TRP A 544 -13.10 -19.49 3.74
CA TRP A 544 -12.15 -20.55 3.42
C TRP A 544 -12.80 -21.91 3.66
N SER A 545 -12.65 -22.79 2.69
CA SER A 545 -13.03 -24.20 2.73
C SER A 545 -11.99 -24.98 3.53
N ILE A 546 -11.91 -24.73 4.83
CA ILE A 546 -11.01 -25.44 5.73
C ILE A 546 -11.69 -26.72 6.19
N GLY A 547 -11.25 -27.84 5.62
CA GLY A 547 -11.69 -29.19 5.99
C GLY A 547 -11.20 -29.63 7.37
#